data_AF-S4P1E5-F1
#
_entry.id   AF-S4P1E5-F1
#
_cell.length_a   1.000
_cell.length_b   1.000
_cell.length_c   1.000
_cell.angle_alpha   90.00
_cell.angle_beta   90.00
_cell.angle_gamma   90.00
#
_symmetry.space_group_name_H-M   'P 1'
#
loop_
_entity.id
_entity.type
_entity.pdbx_description
1 polymer ?
#
loop_
_entity_poly.entity_id
_entity_poly.type
_entity_poly.pdbx_seq_one_letter_code
_entity_poly.pdbx_strand_id
1 'polypeptide(L)'
;ASSLDEAVKIAQELIQLFKAGGFDLVKWTSNSTELLGHIPSFHRQSESISLDTDDSFKILGLHWLPASDEFIFRVSQPQSDCTKRAILSATARLYDVLGLVGPVILFAKLLIKELWLLKIGWDECPPQHICERWQNYIIELPIIQNLKYPRHVGIEDTSEIYLLAFSDASEQAFGSVLYLYVKNRNQ
;
A
#
# COMPACT_ATOMS: atom_id res chain seq x y z
N ALA A 1 4.11 22.25 0.57
CA ALA A 1 5.25 23.17 0.70
C ALA A 1 5.98 23.11 -0.61
N SER A 2 6.16 24.24 -1.26
CA SER A 2 6.77 24.34 -2.59
C SER A 2 8.27 24.61 -2.49
N SER A 3 8.78 24.82 -1.28
CA SER A 3 10.20 25.02 -0.95
C SER A 3 10.61 24.29 0.34
N LEU A 4 11.92 24.08 0.51
CA LEU A 4 12.50 23.49 1.72
C LEU A 4 12.21 24.34 2.96
N ASP A 5 12.38 25.67 2.86
CA ASP A 5 12.18 26.59 3.98
C ASP A 5 10.73 26.57 4.49
N GLU A 6 9.76 26.52 3.57
CA GLU A 6 8.35 26.34 3.93
C GLU A 6 8.10 25.00 4.63
N ALA A 7 8.71 23.92 4.14
CA ALA A 7 8.55 22.59 4.72
C ALA A 7 9.13 22.54 6.14
N VAL A 8 10.31 23.13 6.36
CA VAL A 8 10.94 23.23 7.69
C VAL A 8 10.05 24.04 8.63
N LYS A 9 9.54 25.19 8.17
CA LYS A 9 8.66 26.05 8.96
C LYS A 9 7.40 25.31 9.39
N ILE A 10 6.72 24.64 8.46
CA ILE A 10 5.52 23.84 8.75
C ILE A 10 5.83 22.72 9.76
N ALA A 11 6.96 22.03 9.60
CA ALA A 11 7.36 20.97 10.52
C ALA A 11 7.56 21.52 11.94
N GLN A 12 8.21 22.68 12.09
CA GLN A 12 8.43 23.33 13.38
C GLN A 12 7.12 23.81 14.02
N GLU A 13 6.23 24.43 13.23
CA GLU A 13 4.91 24.88 13.69
C GLU A 13 4.07 23.70 14.17
N LEU A 14 4.09 22.55 13.48
CA LEU A 14 3.41 21.34 13.90
C LEU A 14 3.97 20.79 15.22
N ILE A 15 5.30 20.72 15.37
CA ILE A 15 5.92 20.26 16.63
C ILE A 15 5.47 21.14 17.81
N GLN A 16 5.47 22.46 17.63
CA GLN A 16 5.05 23.40 18.67
C GLN A 16 3.55 23.28 18.98
N LEU A 17 2.71 23.14 17.96
CA LEU A 17 1.27 23.00 18.11
C LEU A 17 0.91 21.74 18.92
N PHE A 18 1.46 20.58 18.57
CA PHE A 18 1.23 19.34 19.31
C PHE A 18 1.76 19.44 20.74
N LYS A 19 2.92 20.06 20.93
CA LYS A 19 3.50 20.28 22.25
C LYS A 19 2.62 21.16 23.13
N ALA A 20 2.00 22.20 22.58
CA ALA A 20 1.02 23.03 23.28
C ALA A 20 -0.22 22.23 23.72
N GLY A 21 -0.59 21.20 22.97
CA GLY A 21 -1.61 20.22 23.33
C GLY A 21 -1.14 19.13 24.31
N GLY A 22 0.13 19.13 24.73
CA GLY A 22 0.71 18.11 25.61
C GLY A 22 1.15 16.82 24.90
N PHE A 23 1.29 16.85 23.58
CA PHE A 23 1.72 15.71 22.78
C PHE A 23 3.09 15.96 22.14
N ASP A 24 3.97 14.97 22.21
CA ASP A 24 5.23 14.99 21.47
C ASP A 24 5.06 14.26 20.13
N LEU A 25 5.27 14.99 19.03
CA LEU A 25 5.19 14.45 17.68
C LEU A 25 6.53 13.80 17.31
N VAL A 26 6.54 12.47 17.30
CA VAL A 26 7.72 11.61 17.05
C VAL A 26 7.56 10.79 15.77
N LYS A 27 8.63 10.08 15.37
CA LYS A 27 8.69 9.25 14.14
C LYS A 27 8.58 10.06 12.85
N TRP A 28 9.26 11.20 12.80
CA TRP A 28 9.36 11.99 11.58
C TRP A 28 10.21 11.29 10.51
N THR A 29 9.69 11.27 9.30
CA THR A 29 10.31 10.67 8.11
C THR A 29 10.03 11.57 6.90
N SER A 30 10.99 11.68 5.98
CA SER A 30 10.87 12.51 4.76
C SER A 30 11.64 11.87 3.60
N ASN A 31 11.23 12.21 2.39
CA ASN A 31 12.01 11.99 1.17
C ASN A 31 13.17 12.99 0.99
N SER A 32 13.27 14.03 1.83
CA SER A 32 14.39 14.98 1.86
C SER A 32 15.24 14.80 3.12
N THR A 33 16.51 14.43 2.92
CA THR A 33 17.50 14.33 4.00
C THR A 33 17.82 15.70 4.62
N GLU A 34 17.80 16.75 3.81
CA GLU A 34 17.96 18.14 4.26
C GLU A 34 16.84 18.53 5.22
N LEU A 35 15.58 18.26 4.87
CA LEU A 35 14.43 18.51 5.75
C LEU A 35 14.55 17.75 7.07
N LEU A 36 14.92 16.46 7.02
CA LEU A 36 15.14 15.65 8.22
C LEU A 36 16.27 16.22 9.09
N GLY A 37 17.31 16.79 8.48
CA GLY A 37 18.41 17.47 9.17
C GLY A 37 17.94 18.54 10.16
N HIS A 38 16.86 19.26 9.84
CA HIS A 38 16.28 20.30 10.69
C HIS A 38 15.39 19.77 11.83
N ILE A 39 15.02 18.48 11.81
CA ILE A 39 14.21 17.86 12.85
C ILE A 39 15.13 17.29 13.93
N PRO A 40 14.86 17.46 15.23
CA PRO A 40 15.69 16.87 16.28
C PRO A 40 15.77 15.35 16.15
N SER A 41 16.95 14.75 16.35
CA SER A 41 17.18 13.32 16.13
C SER A 41 16.25 12.41 16.95
N PHE A 42 15.90 12.82 18.17
CA PHE A 42 14.97 12.07 19.03
C PHE A 42 13.51 12.10 18.57
N HIS A 43 13.15 13.03 17.67
CA HIS A 43 11.84 13.06 17.01
C HIS A 43 11.83 12.28 15.69
N ARG A 44 13.00 12.00 15.10
CA ARG A 44 13.09 11.24 13.84
C ARG A 44 12.69 9.78 14.07
N GLN A 45 12.21 9.13 13.03
CA GLN A 45 11.97 7.69 13.09
C GLN A 45 13.32 6.95 13.19
N SER A 46 13.50 6.17 14.26
CA SER A 46 14.70 5.36 14.46
C SER A 46 14.86 4.32 13.34
N GLU A 47 16.07 4.15 12.79
CA GLU A 47 16.42 3.15 11.76
C GLU A 47 16.30 1.68 12.21
N SER A 48 15.75 1.38 13.38
CA SER A 48 15.71 0.00 13.89
C SER A 48 14.41 -0.31 14.63
N ILE A 49 13.44 -0.91 13.93
CA ILE A 49 12.80 -2.22 14.24
C ILE A 49 12.13 -2.76 12.95
N SER A 50 12.89 -2.95 11.87
CA SER A 50 12.46 -3.84 10.78
C SER A 50 13.56 -4.86 10.54
N LEU A 51 13.21 -6.13 10.63
CA LEU A 51 14.06 -7.27 10.25
C LEU A 51 14.30 -7.34 8.73
N ASP A 52 13.75 -6.39 7.99
CA ASP A 52 13.90 -6.27 6.55
C ASP A 52 14.99 -5.23 6.26
N THR A 53 15.96 -5.64 5.47
CA THR A 53 17.21 -4.96 5.07
C THR A 53 17.04 -3.66 4.27
N ASP A 54 15.83 -3.13 4.15
CA ASP A 54 15.48 -2.07 3.20
C ASP A 54 14.75 -0.93 3.93
N ASP A 55 15.23 0.31 3.76
CA ASP A 55 14.80 1.60 4.33
C ASP A 55 13.36 2.04 3.96
N SER A 56 12.38 1.13 4.02
CA SER A 56 10.96 1.43 3.78
C SER A 56 10.17 1.51 5.07
N PHE A 57 9.13 2.34 5.06
CA PHE A 57 8.25 2.59 6.20
C PHE A 57 6.84 2.10 5.92
N LYS A 58 6.26 1.35 6.85
CA LYS A 58 4.88 0.87 6.70
C LYS A 58 3.88 2.00 7.00
N ILE A 59 3.06 2.35 6.02
CA ILE A 59 2.03 3.38 6.11
C ILE A 59 0.70 2.77 5.66
N LEU A 60 -0.25 2.64 6.59
CA LEU A 60 -1.62 2.13 6.31
C LEU A 60 -1.64 0.80 5.52
N GLY A 61 -0.66 -0.08 5.77
CA GLY A 61 -0.56 -1.40 5.12
C GLY A 61 0.30 -1.44 3.84
N LEU A 62 0.65 -0.28 3.28
CA LEU A 62 1.64 -0.16 2.21
C LEU A 62 3.03 0.10 2.78
N HIS A 63 4.06 -0.12 1.99
CA HIS A 63 5.43 0.28 2.32
C HIS A 63 5.80 1.49 1.47
N TRP A 64 6.38 2.51 2.09
CA TRP A 64 6.86 3.72 1.43
C TRP A 64 8.39 3.76 1.47
N LEU A 65 9.02 3.92 0.32
CA LEU A 65 10.44 4.19 0.17
C LEU A 65 10.65 5.70 0.10
N PRO A 66 11.20 6.36 1.15
CA PRO A 66 11.35 7.81 1.12
C PRO A 66 12.36 8.28 0.08
N ALA A 67 13.45 7.53 -0.13
CA ALA A 67 14.52 7.92 -1.04
C ALA A 67 14.05 8.09 -2.50
N SER A 68 13.17 7.20 -2.98
CA SER A 68 12.58 7.26 -4.32
C SER A 68 11.17 7.88 -4.35
N ASP A 69 10.59 8.13 -3.18
CA ASP A 69 9.21 8.56 -3.00
C ASP A 69 8.16 7.64 -3.65
N GLU A 70 8.32 6.33 -3.45
CA GLU A 70 7.49 5.29 -4.07
C GLU A 70 6.79 4.44 -3.01
N PHE A 71 5.56 4.02 -3.30
CA PHE A 71 4.90 2.92 -2.61
C PHE A 71 5.29 1.58 -3.23
N ILE A 72 5.55 0.61 -2.37
CA ILE A 72 5.86 -0.78 -2.71
C ILE A 72 5.01 -1.74 -1.86
N PHE A 73 4.94 -2.99 -2.30
CA PHE A 73 4.31 -4.07 -1.56
C PHE A 73 5.39 -5.00 -1.01
N ARG A 74 5.25 -5.40 0.26
CA ARG A 74 6.02 -6.49 0.84
C ARG A 74 5.07 -7.61 1.22
N VAL A 75 5.30 -8.78 0.65
CA VAL A 75 4.48 -9.96 0.91
C VAL A 75 5.35 -11.14 1.23
N SER A 76 5.13 -11.73 2.40
CA SER A 76 5.64 -13.06 2.70
C SER A 76 4.81 -14.08 1.93
N GLN A 77 5.46 -15.02 1.25
CA GLN A 77 4.76 -16.14 0.63
C GLN A 77 3.96 -16.91 1.70
N PRO A 78 2.63 -17.04 1.56
CA PRO A 78 1.82 -17.82 2.49
C PRO A 78 2.27 -19.29 2.54
N GLN A 79 2.00 -19.96 3.66
CA GLN A 79 2.11 -21.42 3.72
C GLN A 79 1.26 -22.07 2.63
N SER A 80 1.72 -23.21 2.11
CA SER A 80 1.07 -23.96 1.03
C SER A 80 -0.25 -24.62 1.41
N ASP A 81 -0.69 -24.47 2.66
CA ASP A 81 -1.93 -25.06 3.14
C ASP A 81 -3.12 -24.54 2.34
N CYS A 82 -3.87 -25.47 1.75
CA CYS A 82 -5.09 -25.20 1.01
C CYS A 82 -6.29 -25.51 1.91
N THR A 83 -6.66 -24.55 2.77
CA THR A 83 -7.92 -24.60 3.53
C THR A 83 -8.64 -23.27 3.43
N LYS A 84 -9.96 -23.26 3.65
CA LYS A 84 -10.73 -22.01 3.70
C LYS A 84 -10.14 -21.01 4.69
N ARG A 85 -9.70 -21.48 5.86
CA ARG A 85 -9.03 -20.65 6.88
C ARG A 85 -7.71 -20.08 6.37
N ALA A 86 -6.86 -20.89 5.75
CA ALA A 86 -5.55 -20.46 5.25
C ALA A 86 -5.70 -19.40 4.15
N ILE A 87 -6.58 -19.64 3.16
CA ILE A 87 -6.84 -18.73 2.04
C ILE A 87 -7.39 -17.38 2.56
N LEU A 88 -8.35 -17.41 3.47
CA LEU A 88 -8.93 -16.20 4.04
C LEU A 88 -7.91 -15.41 4.86
N SER A 89 -7.12 -16.11 5.69
CA SER A 89 -6.03 -15.50 6.47
C SER A 89 -4.99 -14.84 5.58
N ALA A 90 -4.58 -15.50 4.49
CA ALA A 90 -3.64 -14.96 3.54
C ALA A 90 -4.20 -13.76 2.77
N THR A 91 -5.46 -13.83 2.33
CA THR A 91 -6.13 -12.70 1.64
C THR A 91 -6.23 -11.47 2.54
N ALA A 92 -6.52 -11.66 3.84
CA ALA A 92 -6.64 -10.57 4.79
C ALA A 92 -5.31 -9.87 5.12
N ARG A 93 -4.17 -10.55 4.92
CA ARG A 93 -2.84 -9.93 5.10
C ARG A 93 -2.50 -8.93 4.01
N LEU A 94 -3.06 -9.09 2.81
CA LEU A 94 -2.86 -8.16 1.69
C LEU A 94 -3.82 -6.97 1.84
N TYR A 95 -3.40 -5.97 2.60
CA TYR A 95 -4.18 -4.76 2.86
C TYR A 95 -3.80 -3.66 1.86
N ASP A 96 -4.75 -3.26 1.02
CA ASP A 96 -4.56 -2.29 -0.06
C ASP A 96 -5.60 -1.18 0.03
N VAL A 97 -5.25 -0.09 0.72
CA VAL A 97 -6.13 1.07 0.93
C VAL A 97 -6.39 1.82 -0.37
N LEU A 98 -5.43 1.81 -1.28
CA LEU A 98 -5.48 2.59 -2.53
C LEU A 98 -6.06 1.79 -3.70
N GLY A 99 -6.24 0.48 -3.56
CA GLY A 99 -6.76 -0.40 -4.62
C GLY A 99 -5.75 -0.70 -5.73
N LEU A 100 -4.45 -0.45 -5.51
CA LEU A 100 -3.38 -0.61 -6.50
C LEU A 100 -3.20 -2.06 -6.98
N VAL A 101 -3.48 -3.03 -6.11
CA VAL A 101 -3.43 -4.47 -6.38
C VAL A 101 -4.82 -5.11 -6.27
N GLY A 102 -5.87 -4.32 -6.50
CA GLY A 102 -7.26 -4.76 -6.50
C GLY A 102 -7.53 -6.06 -7.28
N PRO A 103 -6.99 -6.25 -8.51
CA PRO A 103 -7.15 -7.50 -9.25
C PRO A 103 -6.57 -8.72 -8.53
N VAL A 104 -5.42 -8.58 -7.87
CA VAL A 104 -4.76 -9.65 -7.12
C VAL A 104 -5.61 -10.05 -5.91
N ILE A 105 -6.17 -9.09 -5.19
CA ILE A 105 -7.09 -9.34 -4.07
C ILE A 105 -8.39 -9.99 -4.58
N LEU A 106 -8.88 -9.56 -5.74
CA LEU A 106 -10.10 -10.09 -6.33
C LEU A 106 -9.98 -11.59 -6.63
N PHE A 107 -8.88 -12.04 -7.23
CA PHE A 107 -8.66 -13.47 -7.50
C PHE A 107 -8.77 -14.32 -6.22
N ALA A 108 -8.15 -13.89 -5.13
CA ALA A 108 -8.23 -14.59 -3.85
C ALA A 108 -9.66 -14.56 -3.27
N LYS A 109 -10.37 -13.43 -3.38
CA LYS A 109 -11.78 -13.32 -2.96
C LYS A 109 -12.71 -14.21 -3.76
N LEU A 110 -12.45 -14.42 -5.06
CA LEU A 110 -13.23 -15.35 -5.88
C LEU A 110 -13.04 -16.80 -5.42
N LEU A 111 -11.83 -17.22 -5.04
CA LEU A 111 -11.60 -18.54 -4.43
C LEU A 111 -12.37 -18.68 -3.11
N ILE A 112 -12.34 -17.65 -2.26
CA ILE A 112 -13.12 -17.63 -1.01
C ILE A 112 -14.61 -17.79 -1.29
N LYS A 113 -15.15 -17.02 -2.25
CA LYS A 113 -16.56 -17.12 -2.69
C LYS A 113 -16.93 -18.54 -3.12
N GLU A 114 -16.09 -19.18 -3.92
CA GLU A 114 -16.31 -20.56 -4.40
C GLU A 114 -16.34 -21.57 -3.23
N LEU A 115 -15.39 -21.46 -2.29
CA LEU A 115 -15.37 -22.29 -1.08
C LEU A 115 -16.61 -22.12 -0.19
N TRP A 116 -17.22 -20.94 -0.19
CA TRP A 116 -18.49 -20.70 0.50
C TRP A 116 -19.66 -21.37 -0.20
N LEU A 117 -19.74 -21.25 -1.54
CA LEU A 117 -20.80 -21.87 -2.34
C LEU A 117 -20.76 -23.40 -2.24
N LEU A 118 -19.57 -23.98 -2.20
CA LEU A 118 -19.35 -25.42 -2.01
C LEU A 118 -19.56 -25.90 -0.56
N LYS A 119 -19.81 -24.98 0.38
CA LYS A 119 -20.02 -25.27 1.81
C LYS A 119 -18.86 -26.02 2.49
N ILE A 120 -17.63 -25.83 2.00
CA ILE A 120 -16.41 -26.43 2.58
C ILE A 120 -16.22 -25.95 4.03
N GLY A 121 -15.79 -26.83 4.94
CA GLY A 121 -15.42 -26.47 6.31
C GLY A 121 -14.24 -25.49 6.37
N TRP A 122 -13.93 -24.99 7.58
CA TRP A 122 -12.79 -24.08 7.77
C TRP A 122 -11.44 -24.74 7.49
N ASP A 123 -11.29 -25.98 7.95
CA ASP A 123 -10.05 -26.76 7.93
C ASP A 123 -10.18 -28.00 7.01
N GLU A 124 -11.27 -28.07 6.23
CA GLU A 124 -11.50 -29.12 5.24
C GLU A 124 -10.70 -28.84 3.97
N CYS A 125 -10.21 -29.91 3.33
CA CYS A 125 -9.49 -29.85 2.07
C CYS A 125 -10.45 -29.53 0.92
N PRO A 126 -10.25 -28.43 0.16
CA PRO A 126 -11.04 -28.11 -1.01
C PRO A 126 -10.85 -29.11 -2.17
N PRO A 127 -11.73 -29.07 -3.18
CA PRO A 127 -11.49 -29.76 -4.45
C PRO A 127 -10.16 -29.39 -5.09
N GLN A 128 -9.56 -30.35 -5.80
CA GLN A 128 -8.22 -30.24 -6.37
C GLN A 128 -8.05 -28.98 -7.24
N HIS A 129 -9.04 -28.64 -8.07
CA HIS A 129 -8.97 -27.47 -8.97
C HIS A 129 -8.86 -26.13 -8.21
N ILE A 130 -9.42 -26.04 -7.00
CA ILE A 130 -9.26 -24.85 -6.14
C ILE A 130 -7.86 -24.80 -5.57
N CYS A 131 -7.32 -25.94 -5.14
CA CYS A 131 -5.97 -25.99 -4.59
C CYS A 131 -4.90 -25.70 -5.63
N GLU A 132 -5.06 -26.14 -6.88
CA GLU A 132 -4.17 -25.77 -7.98
C GLU A 132 -4.18 -24.26 -8.24
N ARG A 133 -5.37 -23.64 -8.31
CA ARG A 133 -5.50 -22.18 -8.46
C ARG A 133 -4.90 -21.42 -7.28
N TRP A 134 -5.07 -21.93 -6.07
CA TRP A 134 -4.48 -21.36 -4.85
C TRP A 134 -2.96 -21.45 -4.84
N GLN A 135 -2.40 -22.58 -5.26
CA GLN A 135 -0.95 -22.75 -5.39
C GLN A 135 -0.36 -21.79 -6.41
N ASN A 136 -0.99 -21.66 -7.59
CA ASN A 136 -0.57 -20.68 -8.60
C ASN A 136 -0.60 -19.25 -8.04
N TYR A 137 -1.68 -18.89 -7.34
CA TYR A 137 -1.78 -17.59 -6.67
C TYR A 137 -0.64 -17.35 -5.68
N ILE A 138 -0.32 -18.31 -4.80
CA ILE A 138 0.78 -18.19 -3.84
C ILE A 138 2.13 -18.04 -4.53
N ILE A 139 2.37 -18.78 -5.62
CA ILE A 139 3.63 -18.74 -6.39
C ILE A 139 3.81 -17.40 -7.08
N GLU A 140 2.73 -16.83 -7.61
CA GLU A 140 2.75 -15.55 -8.33
C GLU A 140 2.66 -14.34 -7.40
N LEU A 141 2.13 -14.49 -6.18
CA LEU A 141 1.93 -13.38 -5.25
C LEU A 141 3.22 -12.55 -5.01
N PRO A 142 4.42 -13.13 -4.85
CA PRO A 142 5.66 -12.36 -4.72
C PRO A 142 5.98 -11.42 -5.89
N ILE A 143 5.40 -11.62 -7.07
CA ILE A 143 5.62 -10.76 -8.25
C ILE A 143 5.17 -9.32 -7.97
N ILE A 144 4.14 -9.12 -7.11
CA ILE A 144 3.64 -7.78 -6.79
C ILE A 144 4.69 -6.92 -6.06
N GLN A 145 5.73 -7.53 -5.50
CA GLN A 145 6.82 -6.80 -4.83
C GLN A 145 7.69 -6.02 -5.83
N ASN A 146 7.63 -6.37 -7.11
CA ASN A 146 8.30 -5.64 -8.18
C ASN A 146 7.53 -4.38 -8.60
N LEU A 147 6.29 -4.21 -8.14
CA LEU A 147 5.47 -3.04 -8.44
C LEU A 147 5.92 -1.86 -7.59
N LYS A 148 6.15 -0.74 -8.27
CA LYS A 148 6.51 0.55 -7.67
C LYS A 148 5.53 1.60 -8.15
N TYR A 149 4.98 2.36 -7.21
CA TYR A 149 3.99 3.40 -7.50
C TYR A 149 4.51 4.73 -6.98
N PRO A 150 4.76 5.73 -7.84
CA PRO A 150 5.11 7.07 -7.38
C PRO A 150 4.04 7.60 -6.42
N ARG A 151 4.45 8.07 -5.22
CA ARG A 151 3.50 8.64 -4.25
C ARG A 151 2.99 9.99 -4.73
N HIS A 152 3.85 10.79 -5.35
CA HIS A 152 3.49 12.07 -5.93
C HIS A 152 3.05 11.89 -7.38
N VAL A 153 1.89 12.44 -7.73
CA VAL A 153 1.25 12.32 -9.05
C VAL A 153 1.59 13.48 -10.01
N GLY A 154 2.57 14.31 -9.66
CA GLY A 154 3.10 15.35 -10.56
C GLY A 154 2.16 16.55 -10.75
N ILE A 155 1.29 16.82 -9.78
CA ILE A 155 0.39 17.98 -9.82
C ILE A 155 1.19 19.23 -9.46
N GLU A 156 1.06 20.27 -10.27
CA GLU A 156 1.55 21.62 -10.02
C GLU A 156 0.36 22.58 -9.88
N ASP A 157 0.60 23.77 -9.33
CA ASP A 157 -0.46 24.80 -9.13
C ASP A 157 -1.12 25.25 -10.44
N THR A 158 -0.48 25.01 -11.58
CA THR A 158 -0.97 25.38 -12.91
C THR A 158 -1.58 24.22 -13.69
N SER A 159 -1.56 23.00 -13.12
CA SER A 159 -2.04 21.80 -13.79
C SER A 159 -3.56 21.78 -13.90
N GLU A 160 -4.07 21.36 -15.06
CA GLU A 160 -5.46 20.99 -15.25
C GLU A 160 -5.62 19.50 -14.92
N ILE A 161 -6.49 19.20 -13.96
CA ILE A 161 -6.67 17.85 -13.43
C ILE A 161 -8.01 17.29 -13.89
N TYR A 162 -7.97 16.12 -14.52
CA TYR A 162 -9.14 15.37 -14.93
C TYR A 162 -9.20 14.05 -14.18
N LEU A 163 -10.37 13.74 -13.61
CA LEU A 163 -10.64 12.45 -13.01
C LEU A 163 -11.46 11.61 -13.99
N LEU A 164 -10.85 10.53 -14.49
CA LEU A 164 -11.47 9.62 -15.45
C LEU A 164 -11.83 8.33 -14.72
N ALA A 165 -13.12 8.02 -14.65
CA ALA A 165 -13.62 6.80 -14.03
C ALA A 165 -14.06 5.81 -15.11
N PHE A 166 -13.57 4.57 -15.00
CA PHE A 166 -14.00 3.45 -15.82
C PHE A 166 -14.52 2.36 -14.90
N SER A 167 -15.61 1.70 -15.32
CA SER A 167 -16.20 0.60 -14.57
C SER A 167 -16.62 -0.50 -15.53
N ASP A 168 -16.43 -1.74 -15.10
CA ASP A 168 -16.88 -2.92 -15.85
C ASP A 168 -17.43 -3.96 -14.86
N ALA A 169 -18.36 -4.77 -15.36
CA ALA A 169 -19.07 -5.79 -14.59
C ALA A 169 -19.05 -7.12 -15.34
N SER A 170 -18.78 -8.18 -14.59
CA SER A 170 -18.96 -9.56 -15.03
C SER A 170 -19.87 -10.30 -14.06
N GLU A 171 -20.27 -11.52 -14.41
CA GLU A 171 -21.00 -12.42 -13.50
C GLU A 171 -20.20 -12.74 -12.22
N GLN A 172 -18.87 -12.64 -12.29
CA GLN A 172 -18.00 -12.97 -11.18
C GLN A 172 -17.79 -11.79 -10.23
N ALA A 173 -17.60 -10.59 -10.78
CA ALA A 173 -17.21 -9.40 -10.04
C ALA A 173 -17.53 -8.10 -10.79
N PHE A 174 -17.64 -7.01 -10.03
CA PHE A 174 -17.68 -5.64 -10.52
C PHE A 174 -16.36 -4.94 -10.15
N GLY A 175 -15.79 -4.20 -11.10
CA GLY A 175 -14.55 -3.46 -10.93
C GLY A 175 -14.71 -2.01 -11.36
N SER A 176 -13.94 -1.12 -10.72
CA SER A 176 -13.83 0.27 -11.15
C SER A 176 -12.40 0.75 -10.94
N VAL A 177 -11.92 1.58 -11.86
CA VAL A 177 -10.62 2.22 -11.81
C VAL A 177 -10.79 3.71 -12.03
N LEU A 178 -10.09 4.51 -11.22
CA LEU A 178 -10.00 5.94 -11.38
C LEU A 178 -8.60 6.29 -11.85
N TYR A 179 -8.52 7.02 -12.96
CA TYR A 179 -7.28 7.62 -13.45
C TYR A 179 -7.30 9.11 -13.17
N LEU A 180 -6.18 9.59 -12.64
CA LEU A 180 -5.89 11.01 -12.58
C LEU A 180 -5.09 11.38 -13.84
N TYR A 181 -5.68 12.18 -14.71
CA TYR A 181 -5.00 12.73 -15.87
C TYR A 181 -4.63 14.19 -15.58
N VAL A 182 -3.33 14.44 -15.51
CA VAL A 182 -2.76 15.76 -15.20
C VAL A 182 -2.22 16.36 -16.49
N LYS A 183 -2.81 17.48 -16.92
CA LYS A 183 -2.36 18.24 -18.08
C LYS A 183 -1.61 19.47 -17.61
N ASN A 184 -0.30 19.47 -17.82
CA ASN A 184 0.55 20.64 -17.52
C ASN A 184 0.47 21.63 -18.67
N ARG A 185 0.32 22.92 -18.38
CA ARG A 185 0.16 23.97 -19.40
C ARG A 185 1.40 24.21 -20.28
N ASN A 186 2.50 23.52 -20.00
CA ASN A 186 3.81 23.71 -20.67
C ASN A 186 4.23 22.54 -21.59
N GLN A 187 3.29 21.68 -22.03
CA GLN A 187 3.52 20.68 -23.10
C GLN A 187 2.36 20.63 -24.09
#